data_AF-A0A846E3Q8-F1
#
_entry.id   AF-A0A846E3Q8-F1
#
_cell.length_a   1.000
_cell.length_b   1.000
_cell.length_c   1.000
_cell.angle_alpha   90.00
_cell.angle_beta   90.00
_cell.angle_gamma   90.00
#
_symmetry.space_group_name_H-M   'P 1'
#
loop_
_entity.id
_entity.type
_entity.pdbx_description
1 polymer ?
#
loop_
_entity_poly.entity_id
_entity_poly.type
_entity_poly.pdbx_seq_one_letter_code
_entity_poly.pdbx_strand_id
1 'polypeptide(L)' 'MYPYVDFWLSRGFKLHSISRHMLQLFAGQPGTKAWKRYLSDRACLPGANSETLRHALAQIPLSVEMGRVL' A
#
# COMPACT_ATOMS: atom_id res chain seq x y z
N MET A 1 5.91 9.75 -0.82
CA MET A 1 5.94 8.41 -1.46
C MET A 1 5.31 8.40 -2.85
N TYR A 2 4.11 8.95 -3.06
CA TYR A 2 3.45 8.93 -4.37
C TYR A 2 4.25 9.55 -5.53
N PRO A 3 4.85 10.76 -5.39
CA PRO A 3 5.67 11.32 -6.48
C PRO A 3 6.89 10.47 -6.85
N TYR A 4 7.49 9.79 -5.87
CA TYR A 4 8.60 8.85 -6.11
C TYR A 4 8.14 7.65 -6.92
N VAL A 5 6.98 7.07 -6.56
CA VAL A 5 6.41 5.95 -7.30
C VAL A 5 6.10 6.38 -8.72
N ASP A 6 5.37 7.49 -8.91
CA ASP A 6 4.97 7.97 -10.23
C ASP A 6 6.18 8.29 -11.13
N PHE A 7 7.26 8.84 -10.56
CA PHE A 7 8.52 9.06 -11.28
C PHE A 7 9.14 7.78 -11.86
N TRP A 8 9.10 6.67 -11.11
CA TRP A 8 9.63 5.39 -11.61
C TRP A 8 8.67 4.72 -12.59
N LEU A 9 7.37 4.82 -12.35
CA LEU A 9 6.37 4.29 -13.27
C LEU A 9 6.41 5.00 -14.63
N SER A 10 6.64 6.33 -14.64
CA SER A 10 6.82 7.09 -15.89
C SER A 10 8.06 6.68 -16.68
N ARG A 11 8.97 5.92 -16.06
CA ARG A 11 10.17 5.34 -16.68
C ARG A 11 9.98 3.87 -17.09
N GLY A 12 8.76 3.35 -17.03
CA GLY A 12 8.42 1.99 -17.45
C GLY A 12 8.59 0.91 -16.37
N PHE A 13 8.91 1.29 -15.13
CA PHE A 13 8.92 0.32 -14.03
C PHE A 13 7.49 -0.07 -13.65
N LYS A 14 7.32 -1.31 -13.16
CA LYS A 14 6.03 -1.80 -12.68
C LYS A 14 5.83 -1.43 -11.21
N LEU A 15 4.60 -1.10 -10.83
CA LEU A 15 4.28 -0.78 -9.43
C LEU A 15 4.66 -1.93 -8.49
N HIS A 16 4.40 -3.18 -8.88
CA HIS A 16 4.76 -4.36 -8.09
C HIS A 16 6.26 -4.42 -7.71
N SER A 17 7.16 -3.95 -8.57
CA SER A 17 8.61 -3.95 -8.29
C SER A 17 8.96 -3.09 -7.07
N ILE A 18 8.20 -2.03 -6.82
CA ILE A 18 8.35 -1.15 -5.65
C ILE A 18 7.49 -1.70 -4.51
N SER A 19 6.21 -1.96 -4.76
CA SER A 19 5.20 -2.20 -3.74
C SER A 19 5.35 -3.54 -3.01
N ARG A 20 6.01 -4.55 -3.61
CA ARG A 20 6.33 -5.82 -2.95
C ARG A 20 7.15 -5.64 -1.66
N HIS A 21 7.97 -4.59 -1.59
CA HIS A 21 8.76 -4.26 -0.40
C HIS A 21 7.93 -3.59 0.70
N MET A 22 6.72 -3.14 0.38
CA MET A 22 5.83 -2.44 1.30
C MET A 22 4.79 -3.37 1.94
N LEU A 23 4.75 -4.65 1.56
CA LEU A 23 3.75 -5.60 2.04
C LEU A 23 3.76 -5.78 3.57
N GLN A 24 4.91 -5.60 4.21
CA GLN A 24 5.06 -5.75 5.66
C GLN A 24 4.96 -4.44 6.45
N LEU A 25 4.65 -3.31 5.79
CA LEU A 25 4.59 -2.00 6.44
C LEU A 25 3.62 -1.94 7.64
N PHE A 26 2.53 -2.71 7.57
CA PHE A 26 1.50 -2.80 8.61
C PHE A 26 1.45 -4.19 9.25
N ALA A 27 2.59 -4.88 9.40
CA ALA A 27 2.62 -6.18 10.06
C ALA A 27 2.07 -6.06 11.50
N GLY A 28 1.23 -7.01 11.91
CA GLY A 28 0.63 -7.03 13.25
C GLY A 28 -0.53 -6.04 13.48
N GLN A 29 -0.85 -5.16 12.52
CA GLN A 29 -1.95 -4.20 12.66
C GLN A 29 -3.28 -4.71 12.05
N PRO A 30 -4.44 -4.27 12.58
CA PRO A 30 -5.72 -4.46 11.91
C PRO A 30 -5.69 -3.99 10.44
N GLY A 31 -6.34 -4.72 9.54
CA GLY A 31 -6.35 -4.37 8.11
C GLY A 31 -5.15 -4.86 7.30
N THR A 32 -4.07 -5.35 7.94
CA THR A 32 -2.85 -5.82 7.24
C THR A 32 -3.12 -6.85 6.14
N LYS A 33 -4.07 -7.79 6.37
CA LYS A 33 -4.45 -8.79 5.37
C LYS A 33 -5.11 -8.17 4.14
N ALA A 34 -5.97 -7.17 4.35
CA ALA A 34 -6.65 -6.46 3.26
C ALA A 34 -5.67 -5.59 2.47
N TRP A 35 -4.74 -4.90 3.15
CA TRP A 35 -3.61 -4.19 2.55
C TRP A 35 -2.79 -5.11 1.63
N LYS A 36 -2.33 -6.25 2.15
CA LYS A 36 -1.50 -7.21 1.39
C LYS A 36 -2.24 -7.74 0.15
N ARG A 37 -3.53 -8.09 0.31
CA ARG A 37 -4.36 -8.59 -0.79
C ARG A 37 -4.54 -7.52 -1.87
N TYR A 38 -5.04 -6.34 -1.50
CA TYR A 38 -5.29 -5.26 -2.45
C TYR A 38 -4.02 -4.91 -3.24
N LEU A 39 -2.89 -4.79 -2.56
CA LEU A 39 -1.65 -4.37 -3.20
C LEU A 39 -1.05 -5.45 -4.10
N SER A 40 -1.12 -6.73 -3.70
CA SER A 40 -0.64 -7.84 -4.53
C SER A 40 -1.49 -8.04 -5.78
N ASP A 41 -2.81 -7.89 -5.65
CA ASP A 41 -3.75 -8.10 -6.76
C ASP A 41 -3.68 -6.95 -7.77
N ARG A 42 -3.62 -5.70 -7.28
CA ARG A 42 -3.76 -4.51 -8.14
C ARG A 42 -2.42 -3.99 -8.67
N ALA A 43 -1.31 -4.12 -7.94
CA ALA A 43 -0.02 -3.58 -8.39
C ALA A 43 0.61 -4.34 -9.57
N CYS A 44 0.12 -5.54 -9.88
CA CYS A 44 0.55 -6.34 -11.02
C CYS A 44 -0.19 -5.99 -12.33
N LEU A 45 -1.28 -5.22 -12.25
CA LEU A 45 -2.12 -4.90 -13.40
C LEU A 45 -1.47 -3.81 -14.28
N PRO A 46 -1.70 -3.84 -15.60
CA PRO A 46 -1.37 -2.72 -16.47
C PRO A 46 -2.03 -1.42 -15.98
N GLY A 47 -1.29 -0.32 -15.99
CA GLY A 47 -1.80 0.99 -15.55
C GLY A 47 -1.84 1.19 -14.03
N ALA A 48 -1.36 0.24 -13.22
CA ALA A 48 -1.23 0.43 -11.78
C ALA A 48 -0.29 1.60 -11.46
N ASN A 49 -0.75 2.53 -10.62
CA ASN A 49 -0.07 3.78 -10.30
C ASN A 49 -0.13 4.11 -8.79
N SER A 50 0.34 5.30 -8.39
CA SER A 50 0.32 5.72 -6.98
C SER A 50 -1.08 5.68 -6.35
N GLU A 51 -2.15 5.82 -7.13
CA GLU A 51 -3.52 5.71 -6.64
C GLU A 51 -3.86 4.30 -6.15
N THR A 52 -3.25 3.27 -6.74
CA THR A 52 -3.34 1.89 -6.25
C THR A 52 -2.79 1.79 -4.82
N LEU A 53 -1.70 2.50 -4.51
CA LEU A 53 -1.15 2.55 -3.15
C LEU A 53 -2.06 3.30 -2.19
N ARG A 54 -2.70 4.38 -2.64
CA ARG A 54 -3.66 5.15 -1.85
C ARG A 54 -4.88 4.30 -1.47
N HIS A 55 -5.42 3.53 -2.41
CA HIS A 55 -6.52 2.62 -2.15
C HIS A 55 -6.13 1.42 -1.27
N ALA A 56 -4.89 0.92 -1.41
CA ALA A 56 -4.36 -0.07 -0.49
C ALA A 56 -4.31 0.50 0.94
N LEU A 57 -3.85 1.75 1.10
CA LEU A 57 -3.72 2.40 2.40
C LEU A 57 -5.09 2.57 3.08
N ALA A 58 -6.14 2.84 2.30
CA ALA A 58 -7.51 2.91 2.81
C ALA A 58 -8.03 1.57 3.38
N GLN A 59 -7.33 0.45 3.17
CA GLN A 59 -7.64 -0.82 3.82
C GLN A 59 -7.12 -0.92 5.26
N ILE A 60 -6.22 -0.01 5.65
CA ILE A 60 -5.73 0.10 7.02
C ILE A 60 -6.68 1.03 7.78
N PRO A 61 -7.37 0.56 8.83
CA PRO A 61 -8.18 1.42 9.68
C PRO A 61 -7.30 2.52 10.28
N LEU A 62 -7.79 3.76 10.28
CA LEU A 62 -7.19 4.80 11.09
C LEU A 62 -7.39 4.40 12.56
N SER A 63 -6.36 3.87 13.20
CA SER A 63 -6.39 3.62 14.63
C SER A 63 -6.35 4.96 15.34
N VAL A 64 -7.49 5.46 15.81
CA VAL A 64 -7.54 6.43 16.89
C VAL A 64 -7.40 5.62 18.18
N GLU A 65 -6.17 5.42 18.64
CA GLU A 65 -5.95 4.94 20.01
C GLU A 65 -6.23 6.09 20.97
N MET A 66 -7.50 6.21 21.40
CA MET A 66 -7.80 6.89 22.67
C MET A 66 -7.39 5.93 23.78
N GLY A 67 -6.39 6.34 24.56
CA GLY A 67 -5.65 5.51 25.50
C GLY A 67 -6.50 4.56 26.34
N ARG A 68 -6.05 3.30 26.42
CA ARG A 68 -6.32 2.45 27.57
C ARG A 68 -5.11 2.50 28.48
N VAL A 69 -5.16 3.41 29.44
CA VAL A 69 -4.47 3.24 30.72
C VAL A 69 -5.32 2.25 31.52
N LEU A 70 -4.76 1.11 31.88
CA LEU A 70 -5.24 0.30 33.00
C LEU A 70 -4.50 0.73 34.26
#